data_AF-A0A7V4PCG4-F1
#
_entry.id   AF-A0A7V4PCG4-F1
#
_cell.length_a   1.000
_cell.length_b   1.000
_cell.length_c   1.000
_cell.angle_alpha   90.00
_cell.angle_beta   90.00
_cell.angle_gamma   90.00
#
_symmetry.space_group_name_H-M   'P 1'
#
loop_
_entity.id
_entity.type
_entity.pdbx_description
1 polymer ?
#
loop_
_entity_poly.entity_id
_entity_poly.type
_entity_poly.pdbx_seq_one_letter_code
_entity_poly.pdbx_strand_id
1 'polypeptide(L)'
;MTWEQAEYLLKGIYLGLLVTVALQRPGWDNLALVGASTVGGLALCLAVAAYRKIREGYRVAGRLPAFILFLLLENPGMVYLGIVVGLAMGAKYAFPVTPTSPSDWMLLIPMAGGAVLGLVFWIIRHVRDRETRNWLGLALAVLLIGGGAAAVWFYVADDQLFMLGAVLLLGLPGFYLLTFSSLIEESEVEIAAMCAALGIGLWVLSRGALPNIHLLALVVPLMLYYWYTRRVLPHLRVFKHTLRGLSYSQIGQHRLALASLGRALHLDPSYPLAREQLWDLHRKLDLEQLKQEPDTLALINWSLCLERVAELLLRDKPQPAHIQESHRMLALVANQRPDLEPACQYWRAVAFTHEKNFDRAAANLDSLLRDLDDTPARRSVHFAGWQLAVFLHPELKRRVGEPLLQEPDRRLDAIAAVERRLAEKADDAQAWELKRLLYSELTEADVQAAAAGPKPGGSLTDFDFGYCQQLGLALLDNPQHWRRGCEYLRIAGRGLPTLAAGFYLLIAQAHEKHNDREGQWDNYHRAMQAGRAAGVANLPEQDRKQLATVVKQLGERAMKANQIEAALEAFKFYTQ
;
A
#
# COMPACT_ATOMS: atom_id res chain seq x y z
N MET A 1 15.18 -29.49 12.67
CA MET A 1 15.86 -28.46 11.87
C MET A 1 14.92 -28.06 10.75
N THR A 2 14.53 -26.79 10.65
CA THR A 2 13.68 -26.33 9.55
C THR A 2 14.46 -26.38 8.24
N TRP A 3 13.79 -26.54 7.10
CA TRP A 3 14.48 -26.50 5.79
C TRP A 3 15.27 -25.18 5.62
N GLU A 4 14.76 -24.09 6.19
CA GLU A 4 15.44 -22.80 6.19
C GLU A 4 16.82 -22.84 6.86
N GLN A 5 16.91 -23.49 8.03
CA GLN A 5 18.19 -23.68 8.71
C GLN A 5 19.14 -24.56 7.88
N ALA A 6 18.61 -25.58 7.21
CA ALA A 6 19.40 -26.48 6.38
C ALA A 6 20.01 -25.75 5.17
N GLU A 7 19.27 -24.84 4.51
CA GLU A 7 19.79 -24.04 3.41
C GLU A 7 20.99 -23.18 3.84
N TYR A 8 20.88 -22.49 4.97
CA TYR A 8 21.99 -21.69 5.51
C TYR A 8 23.20 -22.54 5.93
N LEU A 9 22.95 -23.70 6.55
CA LEU A 9 24.01 -24.64 6.92
C LEU A 9 24.76 -25.15 5.67
N LEU A 10 24.03 -25.54 4.63
CA LEU A 10 24.62 -26.08 3.39
C LEU A 10 25.39 -25.01 2.61
N LYS A 11 24.91 -23.76 2.57
CA LYS A 11 25.67 -22.61 2.05
C LYS A 11 26.99 -22.42 2.80
N GLY A 12 26.95 -22.53 4.13
CA GLY A 12 28.14 -22.52 4.98
C GLY A 12 29.11 -23.66 4.66
N ILE A 13 28.61 -24.90 4.56
CA ILE A 13 29.40 -26.08 4.20
C ILE A 13 30.04 -25.92 2.82
N TYR A 14 29.32 -25.36 1.85
CA TYR A 14 29.87 -25.06 0.53
C TYR A 14 31.07 -24.11 0.60
N LEU A 15 30.97 -23.01 1.36
CA LEU A 15 32.10 -22.10 1.59
C LEU A 15 33.27 -22.81 2.28
N GLY A 16 32.98 -23.65 3.27
CA GLY A 16 33.99 -24.48 3.94
C GLY A 16 34.71 -25.42 2.97
N LEU A 17 33.97 -26.12 2.09
CA LEU A 17 34.54 -27.00 1.06
C LEU A 17 35.42 -26.24 0.06
N LEU A 18 35.03 -25.01 -0.34
CA LEU A 18 35.88 -24.18 -1.20
C LEU A 18 37.21 -23.82 -0.52
N VAL A 19 37.17 -23.47 0.77
CA VAL A 19 38.38 -23.23 1.56
C VAL A 19 39.21 -24.51 1.67
N THR A 20 38.58 -25.66 1.89
CA THR A 20 39.28 -26.96 1.91
C THR A 20 39.99 -27.24 0.59
N VAL A 21 39.36 -26.98 -0.56
CA VAL A 21 39.99 -27.11 -1.89
C VAL A 21 41.16 -26.14 -2.02
N ALA A 22 41.01 -24.91 -1.55
CA ALA A 22 42.06 -23.90 -1.65
C ALA A 22 43.29 -24.23 -0.79
N LEU A 23 43.10 -24.77 0.41
CA LEU A 23 44.17 -25.17 1.32
C LEU A 23 45.00 -26.36 0.80
N GLN A 24 44.43 -27.18 -0.09
CA GLN A 24 45.09 -28.35 -0.67
C GLN A 24 46.03 -28.03 -1.85
N ARG A 25 46.32 -26.74 -2.10
CA ARG A 25 47.27 -26.27 -3.12
C ARG A 25 46.92 -26.81 -4.52
N PRO A 26 45.73 -26.49 -5.05
CA PRO A 26 45.26 -27.00 -6.33
C PRO A 26 46.17 -26.54 -7.48
N GLY A 27 46.47 -27.45 -8.41
CA GLY A 27 46.84 -27.09 -9.77
C GLY A 27 45.60 -26.80 -10.64
N TRP A 28 45.80 -26.25 -11.83
CA TRP A 28 44.69 -25.95 -12.77
C TRP A 28 43.90 -27.19 -13.17
N ASP A 29 44.56 -28.35 -13.32
CA ASP A 29 43.90 -29.62 -13.64
C ASP A 29 42.96 -30.07 -12.51
N ASN A 30 43.38 -29.89 -11.26
CA ASN A 30 42.57 -30.19 -10.08
C ASN A 30 41.36 -29.26 -10.01
N LEU A 31 41.53 -27.95 -10.29
CA LEU A 31 40.42 -27.01 -10.35
C LEU A 31 39.44 -27.32 -11.47
N ALA A 32 39.94 -27.70 -12.65
CA ALA A 32 39.10 -28.11 -13.77
C ALA A 32 38.27 -29.35 -13.40
N LEU A 33 38.88 -30.34 -12.74
CA LEU A 33 38.18 -31.55 -12.28
C LEU A 33 37.14 -31.24 -11.19
N VAL A 34 37.47 -30.40 -10.21
CA VAL A 34 36.53 -29.96 -9.16
C VAL A 34 35.37 -29.18 -9.77
N GLY A 35 35.65 -28.25 -10.68
CA GLY A 35 34.66 -27.45 -11.39
C GLY A 35 33.75 -28.33 -12.26
N ALA A 36 34.33 -29.24 -13.05
CA ALA A 36 33.59 -30.19 -13.88
C ALA A 36 32.71 -31.12 -13.04
N SER A 37 33.20 -31.58 -11.88
CA SER A 37 32.42 -32.41 -10.95
C SER A 37 31.25 -31.64 -10.33
N THR A 38 31.47 -30.37 -9.99
CA THR A 38 30.42 -29.48 -9.46
C THR A 38 29.33 -29.20 -10.49
N VAL A 39 29.73 -28.81 -11.71
CA VAL A 39 28.81 -28.54 -12.82
C VAL A 39 28.10 -29.82 -13.28
N GLY A 40 28.82 -30.94 -13.36
CA GLY A 40 28.27 -32.26 -13.70
C GLY A 40 27.26 -32.74 -12.66
N GLY A 41 27.55 -32.58 -11.37
CA GLY A 41 26.63 -32.89 -10.28
C GLY A 41 25.34 -32.07 -10.33
N LEU A 42 25.47 -30.76 -10.60
CA LEU A 42 24.33 -29.88 -10.83
C LEU A 42 23.50 -30.31 -12.06
N ALA A 43 24.15 -30.55 -13.21
CA ALA A 43 23.49 -30.95 -14.44
C ALA A 43 22.73 -32.28 -14.29
N LEU A 44 23.34 -33.27 -13.61
CA LEU A 44 22.70 -34.54 -13.29
C LEU A 44 21.45 -34.34 -12.43
N CYS A 45 21.56 -33.55 -11.35
CA CYS A 45 20.44 -33.30 -10.45
C CYS A 45 19.31 -32.52 -11.13
N LEU A 46 19.65 -31.54 -11.99
CA LEU A 46 18.66 -30.83 -12.80
C LEU A 46 18.01 -31.73 -13.84
N ALA A 47 18.72 -32.68 -14.45
CA ALA A 47 18.15 -33.66 -15.37
C ALA A 47 17.14 -34.59 -14.65
N VAL A 48 17.46 -35.03 -13.43
CA VAL A 48 16.53 -35.81 -12.59
C VAL A 48 15.30 -34.98 -12.22
N ALA A 49 15.48 -33.71 -11.83
CA ALA A 49 14.37 -32.80 -11.53
C ALA A 49 13.49 -32.53 -12.76
N ALA A 50 14.11 -32.31 -13.92
CA ALA A 50 13.43 -32.14 -15.20
C ALA A 50 12.58 -33.37 -15.54
N TYR A 51 13.15 -34.56 -15.41
CA TYR A 51 12.45 -35.82 -15.66
C TYR A 51 11.22 -35.98 -14.74
N ARG A 52 11.36 -35.67 -13.44
CA ARG A 52 10.22 -35.70 -12.50
C ARG A 52 9.13 -34.70 -12.91
N LYS A 53 9.50 -33.46 -13.25
CA LYS A 53 8.52 -32.42 -13.63
C LYS A 53 7.82 -32.69 -14.96
N ILE A 54 8.51 -33.28 -15.92
CA ILE A 54 7.88 -33.72 -17.19
C ILE A 54 6.87 -34.85 -16.91
N ARG A 55 7.17 -35.78 -16.00
CA ARG A 55 6.21 -36.83 -15.59
C ARG A 55 5.00 -36.29 -14.84
N GLU A 56 5.14 -35.17 -14.14
CA GLU A 56 4.02 -34.44 -13.50
C GLU A 56 3.13 -33.70 -14.50
N GLY A 57 3.44 -33.74 -15.81
CA GLY A 57 2.62 -33.16 -16.88
C GLY A 57 3.07 -31.78 -17.34
N TYR A 58 4.22 -31.29 -16.89
CA TYR A 58 4.76 -29.99 -17.32
C TYR A 58 5.15 -30.03 -18.80
N ARG A 59 4.53 -29.16 -19.62
CA ARG A 59 4.85 -29.03 -21.05
C ARG A 59 5.92 -27.97 -21.23
N VAL A 60 7.09 -28.37 -21.74
CA VAL A 60 8.17 -27.44 -22.10
C VAL A 60 7.75 -26.67 -23.35
N ALA A 61 7.07 -25.53 -23.17
CA ALA A 61 6.49 -24.72 -24.23
C ALA A 61 7.56 -23.93 -25.04
N GLY A 62 8.58 -24.61 -25.57
CA GLY A 62 9.59 -24.04 -26.47
C GLY A 62 10.61 -23.09 -25.84
N ARG A 63 10.53 -22.80 -24.54
CA ARG A 63 11.45 -21.89 -23.82
C ARG A 63 12.32 -22.65 -22.82
N LEU A 64 13.35 -23.33 -23.32
CA LEU A 64 14.32 -24.08 -22.50
C LEU A 64 14.99 -23.24 -21.39
N PRO A 65 15.41 -21.97 -21.62
CA PRO A 65 16.02 -21.17 -20.56
C PRO A 65 15.07 -20.89 -19.39
N ALA A 66 13.80 -20.62 -19.69
CA ALA A 66 12.78 -20.40 -18.66
C ALA A 66 12.49 -21.68 -17.87
N PHE A 67 12.55 -22.85 -18.53
CA PHE A 67 12.40 -24.15 -17.88
C PHE A 67 13.57 -24.48 -16.95
N ILE A 68 14.81 -24.20 -17.36
CA ILE A 68 15.99 -24.38 -16.49
C ILE A 68 15.91 -23.44 -15.28
N LEU A 69 15.57 -22.17 -15.51
CA LEU A 69 15.36 -21.20 -14.43
C LEU A 69 14.27 -21.65 -13.46
N PHE A 70 13.19 -22.22 -13.98
CA PHE A 70 12.14 -22.82 -13.17
C PHE A 70 12.65 -23.98 -12.32
N LEU A 71 13.39 -24.94 -12.91
CA LEU A 71 13.93 -26.07 -12.16
C LEU A 71 14.87 -25.63 -11.03
N LEU A 72 15.67 -24.59 -11.28
CA LEU A 72 16.53 -23.97 -10.28
C LEU A 72 15.75 -23.38 -9.10
N LEU A 73 14.61 -22.74 -9.36
CA LEU A 73 13.82 -22.06 -8.34
C LEU A 73 12.85 -22.97 -7.58
N GLU A 74 12.42 -24.06 -8.21
CA GLU A 74 11.39 -24.98 -7.71
C GLU A 74 11.99 -26.10 -6.86
N ASN A 75 13.19 -26.57 -7.19
CA ASN A 75 13.83 -27.70 -6.51
C ASN A 75 15.18 -27.31 -5.87
N PRO A 76 15.21 -26.40 -4.88
CA PRO A 76 16.45 -26.00 -4.23
C PRO A 76 17.21 -27.20 -3.67
N GLY A 77 16.52 -28.19 -3.09
CA GLY A 77 17.17 -29.38 -2.56
C GLY A 77 18.03 -30.12 -3.61
N MET A 78 17.57 -30.23 -4.86
CA MET A 78 18.33 -30.86 -5.95
C MET A 78 19.51 -30.01 -6.40
N VAL A 79 19.36 -28.68 -6.42
CA VAL A 79 20.44 -27.75 -6.74
C VAL A 79 21.54 -27.81 -5.68
N TYR A 80 21.16 -27.77 -4.41
CA TYR A 80 22.06 -27.86 -3.27
C TYR A 80 22.79 -29.21 -3.24
N LEU A 81 22.05 -30.31 -3.41
CA LEU A 81 22.63 -31.64 -3.49
C LEU A 81 23.64 -31.72 -4.63
N GLY A 82 23.27 -31.30 -5.84
CA GLY A 82 24.15 -31.37 -7.01
C GLY A 82 25.44 -30.56 -6.86
N ILE A 83 25.34 -29.32 -6.35
CA ILE A 83 26.50 -28.43 -6.18
C ILE A 83 27.39 -28.90 -5.02
N VAL A 84 26.82 -29.15 -3.83
CA VAL A 84 27.61 -29.51 -2.64
C VAL A 84 28.23 -30.90 -2.78
N VAL A 85 27.47 -31.90 -3.25
CA VAL A 85 27.99 -33.25 -3.47
C VAL A 85 28.95 -33.27 -4.66
N GLY A 86 28.65 -32.55 -5.74
CA GLY A 86 29.56 -32.41 -6.88
C GLY A 86 30.90 -31.81 -6.48
N LEU A 87 30.88 -30.74 -5.67
CA LEU A 87 32.08 -30.11 -5.12
C LEU A 87 32.85 -31.07 -4.19
N ALA A 88 32.16 -31.76 -3.27
CA ALA A 88 32.79 -32.68 -2.34
C ALA A 88 33.42 -33.89 -3.05
N MET A 89 32.73 -34.46 -4.05
CA MET A 89 33.28 -35.54 -4.88
C MET A 89 34.47 -35.03 -5.71
N GLY A 90 34.34 -33.86 -6.34
CA GLY A 90 35.43 -33.24 -7.09
C GLY A 90 36.67 -33.03 -6.22
N ALA A 91 36.50 -32.52 -5.01
CA ALA A 91 37.59 -32.36 -4.04
C ALA A 91 38.23 -33.71 -3.68
N LYS A 92 37.41 -34.74 -3.38
CA LYS A 92 37.91 -36.08 -3.04
C LYS A 92 38.68 -36.74 -4.20
N TYR A 93 38.22 -36.58 -5.43
CA TYR A 93 38.86 -37.20 -6.61
C TYR A 93 40.09 -36.43 -7.08
N ALA A 94 40.08 -35.10 -7.00
CA ALA A 94 41.22 -34.27 -7.36
C ALA A 94 42.39 -34.38 -6.36
N PHE A 95 42.09 -34.73 -5.11
CA PHE A 95 43.07 -34.88 -4.05
C PHE A 95 42.90 -36.23 -3.35
N PRO A 96 43.36 -37.33 -3.98
CA PRO A 96 43.32 -38.64 -3.35
C PRO A 96 44.19 -38.64 -2.08
N VAL A 97 43.68 -39.25 -1.01
CA VAL A 97 44.37 -39.35 0.28
C VAL A 97 45.68 -40.14 0.10
N THR A 98 46.80 -39.43 0.07
CA THR A 98 48.13 -40.01 0.14
C THR A 98 48.57 -40.15 1.59
N PRO A 99 49.45 -41.10 1.95
CA PRO A 99 49.90 -41.31 3.34
C PRO A 99 50.66 -40.12 3.95
N THR A 100 51.01 -39.10 3.15
CA THR A 100 51.62 -37.83 3.57
C THR A 100 50.64 -36.66 3.62
N SER A 101 49.36 -36.90 3.29
CA SER A 101 48.30 -35.89 3.33
C SER A 101 47.94 -35.52 4.77
N PRO A 102 47.60 -34.25 5.06
CA PRO A 102 47.01 -33.88 6.35
C PRO A 102 45.83 -34.80 6.68
N SER A 103 45.81 -35.32 7.90
CA SER A 103 44.80 -36.28 8.39
C SER A 103 43.38 -35.82 8.05
N ASP A 104 42.49 -36.75 7.68
CA ASP A 104 41.10 -36.48 7.27
C ASP A 104 40.34 -35.50 8.18
N TRP A 105 40.66 -35.46 9.48
CA TRP A 105 40.05 -34.53 10.43
C TRP A 105 40.36 -33.06 10.13
N MET A 106 41.54 -32.73 9.60
CA MET A 106 41.93 -31.35 9.24
C MET A 106 41.11 -30.82 8.07
N LEU A 107 40.63 -31.69 7.17
CA LEU A 107 39.75 -31.30 6.06
C LEU A 107 38.32 -31.00 6.52
N LEU A 108 37.92 -31.49 7.69
CA LEU A 108 36.61 -31.22 8.30
C LEU A 108 36.57 -29.88 9.03
N ILE A 109 37.71 -29.30 9.42
CA ILE A 109 37.76 -28.03 10.16
C ILE A 109 37.18 -26.87 9.33
N PRO A 110 37.56 -26.64 8.05
CA PRO A 110 36.95 -25.58 7.25
C PRO A 110 35.47 -25.84 6.98
N MET A 111 35.05 -27.10 6.84
CA MET A 111 33.64 -27.46 6.69
C MET A 111 32.83 -27.14 7.94
N ALA A 112 33.34 -27.46 9.13
CA ALA A 112 32.72 -27.12 10.41
C ALA A 112 32.68 -25.60 10.63
N GLY A 113 33.78 -24.90 10.34
CA GLY A 113 33.83 -23.43 10.39
C GLY A 113 32.83 -22.79 9.41
N GLY A 114 32.72 -23.33 8.20
CA GLY A 114 31.73 -22.94 7.21
C GLY A 114 30.30 -23.17 7.71
N ALA A 115 30.02 -24.33 8.31
CA ALA A 115 28.72 -24.63 8.91
C ALA A 115 28.34 -23.63 10.03
N VAL A 116 29.29 -23.27 10.89
CA VAL A 116 29.12 -22.21 11.92
C VAL A 116 28.84 -20.87 11.26
N LEU A 117 29.58 -20.51 10.20
CA LEU A 117 29.33 -19.28 9.44
C LEU A 117 27.92 -19.26 8.83
N GLY A 118 27.44 -20.41 8.33
CA GLY A 118 26.06 -20.57 7.87
C GLY A 118 25.02 -20.29 8.97
N LEU A 119 25.28 -20.77 10.19
CA LEU A 119 24.43 -20.47 11.36
C LEU A 119 24.44 -18.97 11.70
N VAL A 120 25.61 -18.31 11.59
CA VAL A 120 25.72 -16.84 11.78
C VAL A 120 24.88 -16.09 10.75
N PHE A 121 24.91 -16.50 9.47
CA PHE A 121 24.05 -15.91 8.44
C PHE A 121 22.56 -16.03 8.80
N TRP A 122 22.16 -17.21 9.29
CA TRP A 122 20.79 -17.45 9.74
C TRP A 122 20.40 -16.53 10.90
N ILE A 123 21.28 -16.35 11.91
CA ILE A 123 21.01 -15.45 13.05
C ILE A 123 20.85 -14.00 12.60
N ILE A 124 21.80 -13.48 11.80
CA ILE A 124 21.77 -12.06 11.37
C ILE A 124 20.55 -11.78 10.49
N ARG A 125 20.10 -12.75 9.70
CA ARG A 125 18.86 -12.61 8.91
C ARG A 125 17.64 -12.29 9.77
N HIS A 126 17.51 -12.89 10.94
CA HIS A 126 16.31 -12.75 11.79
C HIS A 126 16.15 -11.34 12.39
N VAL A 127 17.16 -10.48 12.22
CA VAL A 127 17.06 -9.06 12.55
C VAL A 127 16.03 -8.40 11.62
N ARG A 128 14.93 -7.92 12.21
CA ARG A 128 13.78 -7.34 11.51
C ARG A 128 14.13 -6.05 10.78
N ASP A 129 14.93 -5.20 11.42
CA ASP A 129 15.29 -3.90 10.85
C ASP A 129 16.34 -4.05 9.75
N ARG A 130 16.05 -3.43 8.60
CA ARG A 130 16.89 -3.53 7.40
C ARG A 130 18.20 -2.78 7.57
N GLU A 131 18.19 -1.65 8.28
CA GLU A 131 19.40 -0.84 8.45
C GLU A 131 20.41 -1.54 9.35
N THR A 132 19.96 -2.03 10.52
CA THR A 132 20.78 -2.85 11.41
C THR A 132 21.30 -4.11 10.72
N ARG A 133 20.47 -4.79 9.91
CA ARG A 133 20.92 -5.96 9.15
C ARG A 133 22.02 -5.63 8.13
N ASN A 134 21.94 -4.49 7.45
CA ASN A 134 23.00 -4.03 6.53
C ASN A 134 24.30 -3.75 7.28
N TRP A 135 24.24 -3.06 8.42
CA TRP A 135 25.42 -2.79 9.24
C TRP A 135 26.06 -4.06 9.80
N LEU A 136 25.26 -5.02 10.27
CA LEU A 136 25.74 -6.33 10.71
C LEU A 136 26.37 -7.12 9.54
N GLY A 137 25.77 -7.04 8.34
CA GLY A 137 26.34 -7.62 7.13
C GLY A 137 27.71 -7.03 6.77
N LEU A 138 27.85 -5.71 6.84
CA LEU A 138 29.13 -5.02 6.64
C LEU A 138 30.16 -5.39 7.71
N ALA A 139 29.77 -5.40 8.98
CA ALA A 139 30.64 -5.81 10.08
C ALA A 139 31.14 -7.26 9.88
N LEU A 140 30.25 -8.17 9.45
CA LEU A 140 30.63 -9.54 9.11
C LEU A 140 31.58 -9.58 7.92
N ALA A 141 31.33 -8.79 6.87
CA ALA A 141 32.24 -8.72 5.72
C ALA A 141 33.63 -8.23 6.13
N VAL A 142 33.73 -7.20 6.98
CA VAL A 142 35.01 -6.72 7.53
C VAL A 142 35.70 -7.82 8.33
N LEU A 143 34.96 -8.55 9.16
CA LEU A 143 35.50 -9.68 9.93
C LEU A 143 36.00 -10.81 9.03
N LEU A 144 35.26 -11.14 7.97
CA LEU A 144 35.65 -12.16 6.98
C LEU A 144 36.88 -11.72 6.17
N ILE A 145 36.96 -10.45 5.77
CA ILE A 145 38.12 -9.90 5.07
C ILE A 145 39.34 -9.88 5.98
N GLY A 146 39.20 -9.38 7.21
CA GLY A 146 40.29 -9.32 8.19
C GLY A 146 40.78 -10.71 8.58
N GLY A 147 39.85 -11.62 8.88
CA GLY A 147 40.16 -13.02 9.19
C GLY A 147 40.78 -13.75 8.00
N GLY A 148 40.27 -13.54 6.79
CA GLY A 148 40.83 -14.11 5.56
C GLY A 148 42.23 -13.58 5.25
N ALA A 149 42.46 -12.27 5.37
CA ALA A 149 43.77 -11.65 5.17
C ALA A 149 44.79 -12.13 6.22
N ALA A 150 44.37 -12.26 7.49
CA ALA A 150 45.21 -12.84 8.54
C ALA A 150 45.52 -14.32 8.25
N ALA A 151 44.53 -15.12 7.84
CA ALA A 151 44.75 -16.51 7.48
C ALA A 151 45.73 -16.65 6.29
N VAL A 152 45.60 -15.79 5.28
CA VAL A 152 46.54 -15.70 4.17
C VAL A 152 47.95 -15.37 4.67
N TRP A 153 48.09 -14.38 5.55
CA TRP A 153 49.38 -13.96 6.09
C TRP A 153 50.09 -15.05 6.90
N PHE A 154 49.36 -15.83 7.69
CA PHE A 154 49.94 -16.82 8.60
C PHE A 154 50.10 -18.22 8.00
N TYR A 155 49.23 -18.63 7.07
CA TYR A 155 49.13 -20.03 6.63
C TYR A 155 49.39 -20.27 5.14
N VAL A 156 49.44 -19.23 4.31
CA VAL A 156 49.55 -19.37 2.85
C VAL A 156 50.88 -18.80 2.37
N ALA A 157 51.66 -19.63 1.67
CA ALA A 157 52.91 -19.21 1.06
C ALA A 157 52.66 -18.35 -0.20
N ASP A 158 53.60 -17.46 -0.53
CA ASP A 158 53.43 -16.47 -1.61
C ASP A 158 53.16 -17.10 -2.99
N ASP A 159 53.69 -18.29 -3.25
CA ASP A 159 53.49 -19.08 -4.47
C ASP A 159 52.04 -19.61 -4.63
N GLN A 160 51.28 -19.69 -3.55
CA GLN A 160 49.92 -20.27 -3.51
C GLN A 160 48.80 -19.24 -3.51
N LEU A 161 49.15 -17.97 -3.30
CA LEU A 161 48.21 -16.85 -3.26
C LEU A 161 47.34 -16.77 -4.51
N PHE A 162 47.97 -16.86 -5.68
CA PHE A 162 47.26 -16.75 -6.94
C PHE A 162 46.15 -17.81 -7.06
N MET A 163 46.45 -19.07 -6.73
CA MET A 163 45.49 -20.16 -6.82
C MET A 163 44.37 -20.03 -5.78
N LEU A 164 44.68 -19.57 -4.57
CA LEU A 164 43.66 -19.24 -3.56
C LEU A 164 42.67 -18.18 -4.07
N GLY A 165 43.18 -17.09 -4.66
CA GLY A 165 42.36 -16.05 -5.25
C GLY A 165 41.48 -16.58 -6.38
N ALA A 166 42.04 -17.42 -7.26
CA ALA A 166 41.30 -18.06 -8.35
C ALA A 166 40.18 -18.97 -7.84
N VAL A 167 40.43 -19.80 -6.82
CA VAL A 167 39.41 -20.68 -6.21
C VAL A 167 38.25 -19.88 -5.62
N LEU A 168 38.55 -18.82 -4.88
CA LEU A 168 37.51 -17.97 -4.29
C LEU A 168 36.62 -17.34 -5.37
N LEU A 169 37.22 -16.81 -6.44
CA LEU A 169 36.47 -16.19 -7.54
C LEU A 169 35.66 -17.20 -8.35
N LEU A 170 36.23 -18.38 -8.66
CA LEU A 170 35.53 -19.45 -9.37
C LEU A 170 34.42 -20.08 -8.53
N GLY A 171 34.51 -20.00 -7.20
CA GLY A 171 33.50 -20.47 -6.26
C GLY A 171 32.28 -19.53 -6.12
N LEU A 172 32.41 -18.25 -6.48
CA LEU A 172 31.34 -17.24 -6.35
C LEU A 172 30.08 -17.57 -7.16
N PRO A 173 30.16 -17.97 -8.45
CA PRO A 173 28.97 -18.34 -9.23
C PRO A 173 28.17 -19.48 -8.59
N GLY A 174 28.84 -20.49 -8.02
CA GLY A 174 28.17 -21.60 -7.34
C GLY A 174 27.47 -21.14 -6.05
N PHE A 175 28.11 -20.29 -5.25
CA PHE A 175 27.49 -19.71 -4.05
C PHE A 175 26.30 -18.81 -4.40
N TYR A 176 26.41 -18.03 -5.49
CA TYR A 176 25.31 -17.22 -6.01
C TYR A 176 24.14 -18.08 -6.45
N LEU A 177 24.41 -19.19 -7.13
CA LEU A 177 23.36 -20.11 -7.56
C LEU A 177 22.62 -20.76 -6.37
N LEU A 178 23.33 -21.11 -5.29
CA LEU A 178 22.71 -21.59 -4.04
C LEU A 178 21.86 -20.51 -3.37
N THR A 179 22.31 -19.26 -3.41
CA THR A 179 21.58 -18.11 -2.87
C THR A 179 20.33 -17.81 -3.68
N PHE A 180 20.44 -17.82 -5.01
CA PHE A 180 19.34 -17.58 -5.93
C PHE A 180 18.27 -18.69 -5.89
N SER A 181 18.68 -19.97 -5.85
CA SER A 181 17.76 -21.13 -5.83
C SER A 181 17.00 -21.33 -4.51
N SER A 182 17.52 -20.80 -3.41
CA SER A 182 16.95 -20.90 -2.05
C SER A 182 15.44 -20.62 -1.96
N LEU A 183 14.69 -21.35 -1.13
CA LEU A 183 13.27 -21.00 -0.87
C LEU A 183 13.14 -19.65 -0.18
N ILE A 184 14.12 -19.35 0.67
CA ILE A 184 14.23 -18.13 1.43
C ILE A 184 14.60 -16.96 0.50
N GLU A 185 14.11 -15.76 0.83
CA GLU A 185 14.51 -14.53 0.13
C GLU A 185 15.99 -14.25 0.35
N GLU A 186 16.68 -13.78 -0.68
CA GLU A 186 18.11 -13.47 -0.59
C GLU A 186 18.39 -12.42 0.49
N SER A 187 19.40 -12.66 1.33
CA SER A 187 19.78 -11.76 2.42
C SER A 187 20.98 -10.89 2.05
N GLU A 188 21.01 -9.70 2.62
CA GLU A 188 22.11 -8.75 2.49
C GLU A 188 23.41 -9.34 3.08
N VAL A 189 23.31 -10.27 4.03
CA VAL A 189 24.46 -10.96 4.64
C VAL A 189 25.15 -11.91 3.65
N GLU A 190 24.38 -12.64 2.84
CA GLU A 190 24.94 -13.53 1.80
C GLU A 190 25.67 -12.72 0.72
N ILE A 191 25.11 -11.58 0.32
CA ILE A 191 25.77 -10.66 -0.62
C ILE A 191 27.01 -10.04 0.01
N ALA A 192 26.97 -9.69 1.30
CA ALA A 192 28.15 -9.19 2.01
C ALA A 192 29.29 -10.22 2.03
N ALA A 193 28.96 -11.50 2.26
CA ALA A 193 29.93 -12.60 2.21
C ALA A 193 30.50 -12.82 0.79
N MET A 194 29.67 -12.72 -0.25
CA MET A 194 30.14 -12.74 -1.65
C MET A 194 31.10 -11.59 -1.95
N CYS A 195 30.75 -10.37 -1.53
CA CYS A 195 31.59 -9.20 -1.72
C CYS A 195 32.89 -9.31 -0.90
N ALA A 196 32.87 -9.90 0.29
CA ALA A 196 34.06 -10.20 1.06
C ALA A 196 34.99 -11.18 0.32
N ALA A 197 34.43 -12.29 -0.19
CA ALA A 197 35.19 -13.27 -0.96
C ALA A 197 35.73 -12.70 -2.29
N LEU A 198 34.94 -11.86 -2.98
CA LEU A 198 35.37 -11.12 -4.16
C LEU A 198 36.52 -10.17 -3.85
N GLY A 199 36.43 -9.42 -2.73
CA GLY A 199 37.46 -8.49 -2.31
C GLY A 199 38.77 -9.17 -1.96
N ILE A 200 38.71 -10.26 -1.18
CA ILE A 200 39.91 -11.07 -0.87
C ILE A 200 40.48 -11.66 -2.16
N GLY A 201 39.65 -12.25 -3.03
CA GLY A 201 40.11 -12.86 -4.28
C GLY A 201 40.82 -11.85 -5.20
N LEU A 202 40.24 -10.67 -5.39
CA LEU A 202 40.86 -9.60 -6.20
C LEU A 202 42.10 -9.01 -5.53
N TRP A 203 42.10 -8.85 -4.21
CA TRP A 203 43.24 -8.32 -3.47
C TRP A 203 44.45 -9.26 -3.58
N VAL A 204 44.21 -10.56 -3.45
CA VAL A 204 45.25 -11.58 -3.57
C VAL A 204 45.77 -11.66 -5.01
N LEU A 205 44.89 -11.62 -6.02
CA LEU A 205 45.30 -11.65 -7.44
C LEU A 205 46.00 -10.38 -7.91
N SER A 206 45.77 -9.24 -7.24
CA SER A 206 46.42 -7.98 -7.60
C SER A 206 47.81 -7.82 -6.98
N ARG A 207 48.28 -8.68 -6.06
CA ARG A 207 49.64 -8.64 -5.46
C ARG A 207 50.72 -8.62 -6.56
N GLY A 208 51.36 -7.46 -6.74
CA GLY A 208 52.32 -7.19 -7.83
C GLY A 208 51.85 -6.20 -8.92
N ALA A 209 50.56 -5.86 -8.96
CA ALA A 209 50.01 -4.81 -9.82
C ALA A 209 50.28 -3.39 -9.27
N LEU A 210 50.08 -2.36 -10.10
CA LEU A 210 50.21 -0.95 -9.71
C LEU A 210 49.34 -0.62 -8.48
N PRO A 211 49.76 0.32 -7.60
CA PRO A 211 49.09 0.62 -6.34
C PRO A 211 47.61 1.05 -6.49
N ASN A 212 47.24 1.62 -7.64
CA ASN A 212 45.86 1.99 -7.93
C ASN A 212 44.94 0.76 -8.13
N ILE A 213 45.46 -0.35 -8.68
CA ILE A 213 44.71 -1.59 -8.93
C ILE A 213 44.44 -2.32 -7.61
N HIS A 214 45.39 -2.26 -6.68
CA HIS A 214 45.25 -2.76 -5.31
C HIS A 214 44.10 -2.11 -4.55
N LEU A 215 43.99 -0.78 -4.65
CA LEU A 215 42.92 -0.04 -3.98
C LEU A 215 41.55 -0.35 -4.61
N LEU A 216 41.49 -0.50 -5.94
CA LEU A 216 40.28 -0.90 -6.64
C LEU A 216 39.77 -2.30 -6.21
N ALA A 217 40.67 -3.24 -5.91
CA ALA A 217 40.29 -4.58 -5.43
C ALA A 217 39.47 -4.57 -4.12
N LEU A 218 39.65 -3.52 -3.29
CA LEU A 218 38.90 -3.33 -2.04
C LEU A 218 37.64 -2.46 -2.22
N VAL A 219 37.71 -1.44 -3.07
CA VAL A 219 36.61 -0.50 -3.29
C VAL A 219 35.49 -1.10 -4.17
N VAL A 220 35.85 -1.87 -5.20
CA VAL A 220 34.88 -2.46 -6.14
C VAL A 220 33.85 -3.36 -5.43
N PRO A 221 34.23 -4.31 -4.55
CA PRO A 221 33.25 -5.13 -3.83
C PRO A 221 32.33 -4.32 -2.91
N LEU A 222 32.83 -3.24 -2.29
CA LEU A 222 32.02 -2.37 -1.44
C LEU A 222 30.98 -1.59 -2.26
N MET A 223 31.40 -1.03 -3.40
CA MET A 223 30.48 -0.37 -4.34
C MET A 223 29.44 -1.35 -4.89
N LEU A 224 29.87 -2.56 -5.25
CA LEU A 224 28.99 -3.63 -5.72
C LEU A 224 27.98 -4.01 -4.65
N TYR A 225 28.41 -4.18 -3.40
CA TYR A 225 27.54 -4.49 -2.26
C TYR A 225 26.45 -3.43 -2.09
N TYR A 226 26.84 -2.16 -2.05
CA TYR A 226 25.91 -1.04 -1.86
C TYR A 226 24.92 -0.92 -3.02
N TRP A 227 25.41 -1.02 -4.26
CA TRP A 227 24.56 -0.94 -5.45
C TRP A 227 23.60 -2.12 -5.53
N TYR A 228 24.09 -3.34 -5.32
CA TYR A 228 23.30 -4.56 -5.40
C TYR A 228 22.20 -4.61 -4.34
N THR A 229 22.53 -4.33 -3.07
CA THR A 229 21.56 -4.37 -1.96
C THR A 229 20.47 -3.30 -2.03
N ARG A 230 20.78 -2.13 -2.63
CA ARG A 230 19.80 -1.04 -2.77
C ARG A 230 19.00 -1.10 -4.06
N ARG A 231 19.60 -1.49 -5.18
CA ARG A 231 18.96 -1.45 -6.50
C ARG A 231 18.53 -2.82 -7.01
N VAL A 232 19.39 -3.83 -6.95
CA VAL A 232 19.13 -5.13 -7.59
C VAL A 232 18.27 -6.03 -6.71
N LEU A 233 18.65 -6.18 -5.44
CA LEU A 233 18.07 -7.13 -4.50
C LEU A 233 16.54 -6.98 -4.32
N PRO A 234 15.95 -5.77 -4.17
CA PRO A 234 14.50 -5.63 -4.04
C PRO A 234 13.75 -6.14 -5.28
N HIS A 235 14.20 -5.76 -6.47
CA HIS A 235 13.59 -6.16 -7.74
C HIS A 235 13.74 -7.66 -7.98
N LEU A 236 14.88 -8.24 -7.59
CA LEU A 236 15.13 -9.67 -7.74
C LEU A 236 14.19 -10.51 -6.85
N ARG A 237 13.91 -10.06 -5.62
CA ARG A 237 12.92 -10.71 -4.73
C ARG A 237 11.52 -10.68 -5.35
N VAL A 238 11.07 -9.54 -5.88
CA VAL A 238 9.77 -9.40 -6.57
C VAL A 238 9.71 -10.33 -7.79
N PHE A 239 10.75 -10.31 -8.62
CA PHE A 239 10.84 -11.15 -9.81
C PHE A 239 10.77 -12.65 -9.48
N LYS A 240 11.51 -13.10 -8.47
CA LYS A 240 11.53 -14.50 -8.02
C LYS A 240 10.15 -14.98 -7.56
N HIS A 241 9.46 -14.20 -6.74
CA HIS A 241 8.10 -14.52 -6.29
C HIS A 241 7.10 -14.51 -7.45
N THR A 242 7.27 -13.60 -8.41
CA THR A 242 6.45 -13.55 -9.63
C THR A 242 6.64 -14.80 -10.49
N LEU A 243 7.88 -15.25 -10.70
CA LEU A 243 8.19 -16.47 -11.45
C LEU A 243 7.62 -17.72 -10.77
N ARG A 244 7.73 -17.82 -9.44
CA ARG A 244 7.12 -18.91 -8.67
C ARG A 244 5.60 -18.91 -8.83
N GLY A 245 4.98 -17.75 -8.68
CA GLY A 245 3.54 -17.55 -8.87
C GLY A 245 3.04 -17.96 -10.26
N LEU A 246 3.75 -17.52 -11.30
CA LEU A 246 3.50 -17.92 -12.70
C LEU A 246 3.59 -19.43 -12.87
N SER A 247 4.61 -20.06 -12.29
CA SER A 247 4.80 -21.50 -12.42
C SER A 247 3.72 -22.30 -11.70
N TYR A 248 3.39 -21.95 -10.45
CA TYR A 248 2.29 -22.58 -9.72
C TYR A 248 0.95 -22.43 -10.44
N SER A 249 0.71 -21.29 -11.09
CA SER A 249 -0.47 -21.05 -11.92
C SER A 249 -0.53 -22.01 -13.12
N GLN A 250 0.61 -22.29 -13.77
CA GLN A 250 0.67 -23.24 -14.89
C GLN A 250 0.46 -24.69 -14.47
N ILE A 251 0.82 -25.05 -13.23
CA ILE A 251 0.64 -26.40 -12.65
C ILE A 251 -0.79 -26.58 -12.09
N GLY A 252 -1.60 -25.53 -12.03
CA GLY A 252 -2.94 -25.56 -11.42
C GLY A 252 -2.94 -25.45 -9.89
N GLN A 253 -1.79 -25.14 -9.27
CA GLN A 253 -1.67 -24.93 -7.83
C GLN A 253 -2.07 -23.49 -7.47
N HIS A 254 -3.37 -23.19 -7.58
CA HIS A 254 -3.90 -21.83 -7.46
C HIS A 254 -3.57 -21.16 -6.10
N ARG A 255 -3.61 -21.91 -5.00
CA ARG A 255 -3.28 -21.40 -3.65
C ARG A 255 -1.86 -20.87 -3.55
N LEU A 256 -0.87 -21.67 -3.98
CA LEU A 256 0.55 -21.28 -3.94
C LEU A 256 0.85 -20.16 -4.94
N ALA A 257 0.15 -20.15 -6.07
CA ALA A 257 0.23 -19.07 -7.05
C ALA A 257 -0.24 -17.74 -6.47
N LEU A 258 -1.43 -17.72 -5.83
CA LEU A 258 -1.97 -16.53 -5.16
C LEU A 258 -1.03 -16.04 -4.04
N ALA A 259 -0.54 -16.95 -3.18
CA ALA A 259 0.37 -16.59 -2.10
C ALA A 259 1.68 -15.97 -2.62
N SER A 260 2.26 -16.54 -3.68
CA SER A 260 3.53 -16.06 -4.25
C SER A 260 3.36 -14.72 -4.98
N LEU A 261 2.31 -14.57 -5.80
CA LEU A 261 2.01 -13.31 -6.48
C LEU A 261 1.58 -12.20 -5.50
N GLY A 262 0.83 -12.55 -4.46
CA GLY A 262 0.47 -11.64 -3.38
C GLY A 262 1.70 -11.13 -2.64
N ARG A 263 2.68 -12.00 -2.34
CA ARG A 263 3.96 -11.57 -1.76
C ARG A 263 4.77 -10.69 -2.72
N ALA A 264 4.76 -10.96 -4.03
CA ALA A 264 5.41 -10.09 -5.01
C ALA A 264 4.82 -8.68 -5.01
N LEU A 265 3.48 -8.55 -4.98
CA LEU A 265 2.78 -7.27 -4.92
C LEU A 265 2.90 -6.57 -3.55
N HIS A 266 3.10 -7.33 -2.47
CA HIS A 266 3.42 -6.73 -1.18
C HIS A 266 4.81 -6.06 -1.17
N LEU A 267 5.77 -6.65 -1.90
CA LEU A 267 7.12 -6.09 -2.05
C LEU A 267 7.16 -4.92 -3.04
N ASP A 268 6.42 -5.00 -4.14
CA ASP A 268 6.24 -3.92 -5.11
C ASP A 268 4.79 -3.92 -5.64
N PRO A 269 3.92 -3.03 -5.11
CA PRO A 269 2.51 -2.94 -5.51
C PRO A 269 2.30 -2.59 -6.99
N SER A 270 3.31 -1.98 -7.62
CA SER A 270 3.23 -1.49 -9.00
C SER A 270 3.78 -2.47 -10.03
N TYR A 271 4.26 -3.64 -9.61
CA TYR A 271 4.95 -4.57 -10.51
C TYR A 271 3.99 -5.15 -11.56
N PRO A 272 4.16 -4.80 -12.87
CA PRO A 272 3.13 -5.01 -13.88
C PRO A 272 2.88 -6.49 -14.16
N LEU A 273 3.94 -7.29 -14.22
CA LEU A 273 3.83 -8.72 -14.53
C LEU A 273 3.12 -9.48 -13.39
N ALA A 274 3.41 -9.18 -12.12
CA ALA A 274 2.72 -9.83 -11.01
C ALA A 274 1.23 -9.47 -10.98
N ARG A 275 0.91 -8.20 -11.24
CA ARG A 275 -0.47 -7.71 -11.29
C ARG A 275 -1.26 -8.39 -12.41
N GLU A 276 -0.69 -8.46 -13.62
CA GLU A 276 -1.29 -9.14 -14.77
C GLU A 276 -1.50 -10.63 -14.50
N GLN A 277 -0.48 -11.34 -13.98
CA GLN A 277 -0.60 -12.75 -13.67
C GLN A 277 -1.62 -13.04 -12.56
N LEU A 278 -1.72 -12.14 -11.57
CA LEU A 278 -2.74 -12.26 -10.53
C LEU A 278 -4.14 -12.09 -11.13
N TRP A 279 -4.34 -11.12 -12.03
CA TRP A 279 -5.62 -10.96 -12.73
C TRP A 279 -6.00 -12.18 -13.56
N ASP A 280 -5.07 -12.71 -14.35
CA ASP A 280 -5.31 -13.92 -15.14
C ASP A 280 -5.65 -15.12 -14.25
N LEU A 281 -5.04 -15.22 -13.07
CA LEU A 281 -5.37 -16.23 -12.09
C LEU A 281 -6.79 -16.04 -11.55
N HIS A 282 -7.17 -14.82 -11.15
CA HIS A 282 -8.54 -14.51 -10.69
C HIS A 282 -9.59 -14.81 -11.77
N ARG A 283 -9.27 -14.63 -13.06
CA ARG A 283 -10.17 -14.98 -14.18
C ARG A 283 -10.36 -16.47 -14.36
N LYS A 284 -9.33 -17.27 -14.09
CA LYS A 284 -9.33 -18.74 -14.24
C LYS A 284 -9.95 -19.46 -13.06
N LEU A 285 -9.95 -18.84 -11.88
CA LEU A 285 -10.56 -19.41 -10.69
C LEU A 285 -12.07 -19.57 -10.88
N ASP A 286 -12.56 -20.80 -10.73
CA ASP A 286 -13.98 -21.07 -10.78
C ASP A 286 -14.65 -20.78 -9.42
N LEU A 287 -15.75 -20.05 -9.47
CA LEU A 287 -16.44 -19.49 -8.30
C LEU A 287 -17.05 -20.56 -7.41
N GLU A 288 -17.46 -21.69 -7.99
CA GLU A 288 -18.06 -22.81 -7.26
C GLU A 288 -17.01 -23.68 -6.58
N GLN A 289 -15.80 -23.77 -7.15
CA GLN A 289 -14.67 -24.49 -6.53
C GLN A 289 -14.09 -23.69 -5.35
N LEU A 290 -14.02 -22.37 -5.47
CA LEU A 290 -13.50 -21.49 -4.41
C LEU A 290 -14.34 -21.51 -3.11
N LYS A 291 -15.65 -21.73 -3.19
CA LYS A 291 -16.52 -21.87 -2.00
C LYS A 291 -16.12 -23.07 -1.13
N GLN A 292 -15.49 -24.08 -1.71
CA GLN A 292 -15.07 -25.30 -1.01
C GLN A 292 -13.68 -25.17 -0.38
N GLU A 293 -12.92 -24.11 -0.68
CA GLU A 293 -11.57 -23.86 -0.17
C GLU A 293 -11.44 -22.50 0.55
N PRO A 294 -11.80 -22.40 1.84
CA PRO A 294 -11.76 -21.14 2.59
C PRO A 294 -10.35 -20.55 2.71
N ASP A 295 -9.32 -21.41 2.74
CA ASP A 295 -7.91 -20.99 2.77
C ASP A 295 -7.49 -20.22 1.51
N THR A 296 -8.02 -20.59 0.34
CA THR A 296 -7.71 -19.94 -0.94
C THR A 296 -8.44 -18.60 -1.04
N LEU A 297 -9.68 -18.52 -0.52
CA LEU A 297 -10.45 -17.28 -0.43
C LEU A 297 -9.76 -16.20 0.43
N ALA A 298 -9.09 -16.59 1.52
CA ALA A 298 -8.36 -15.66 2.39
C ALA A 298 -7.17 -14.98 1.68
N LEU A 299 -6.65 -15.58 0.61
CA LEU A 299 -5.52 -15.06 -0.16
C LEU A 299 -5.95 -14.14 -1.32
N ILE A 300 -7.25 -14.04 -1.60
CA ILE A 300 -7.78 -13.18 -2.66
C ILE A 300 -7.67 -11.72 -2.24
N ASN A 301 -7.09 -10.90 -3.11
CA ASN A 301 -7.00 -9.47 -2.90
C ASN A 301 -8.25 -8.77 -3.47
N TRP A 302 -9.24 -8.58 -2.59
CA TRP A 302 -10.54 -7.99 -2.95
C TRP A 302 -10.43 -6.54 -3.46
N SER A 303 -9.47 -5.74 -2.96
CA SER A 303 -9.28 -4.38 -3.45
C SER A 303 -8.78 -4.38 -4.89
N LEU A 304 -7.87 -5.32 -5.24
CA LEU A 304 -7.40 -5.45 -6.61
C LEU A 304 -8.51 -5.92 -7.57
N CYS A 305 -9.46 -6.73 -7.09
CA CYS A 305 -10.65 -7.08 -7.88
C CYS A 305 -11.48 -5.83 -8.19
N LEU A 306 -11.72 -4.94 -7.21
CA LEU A 306 -12.45 -3.69 -7.42
C LEU A 306 -11.67 -2.69 -8.30
N GLU A 307 -10.35 -2.59 -8.14
CA GLU A 307 -9.49 -1.80 -9.03
C GLU A 307 -9.59 -2.28 -10.48
N ARG A 308 -9.60 -3.61 -10.69
CA ARG A 308 -9.77 -4.17 -12.03
C ARG A 308 -11.13 -3.83 -12.62
N VAL A 309 -12.20 -3.91 -11.83
CA VAL A 309 -13.54 -3.49 -12.27
C VAL A 309 -13.53 -2.02 -12.68
N ALA A 310 -12.90 -1.15 -11.86
CA ALA A 310 -12.74 0.26 -12.18
C ALA A 310 -11.99 0.46 -13.51
N GLU A 311 -10.84 -0.20 -13.69
CA GLU A 311 -10.04 -0.15 -14.92
C GLU A 311 -10.77 -0.67 -16.17
N LEU A 312 -11.69 -1.62 -16.00
CA LEU A 312 -12.47 -2.19 -17.11
C LEU A 312 -13.62 -1.26 -17.51
N LEU A 313 -14.32 -0.68 -16.53
CA LEU A 313 -15.50 0.15 -16.74
C LEU A 313 -15.16 1.60 -17.11
N LEU A 314 -14.08 2.18 -16.59
CA LEU A 314 -13.67 3.56 -16.86
C LEU A 314 -12.95 3.75 -18.21
N ARG A 315 -12.82 2.70 -19.03
CA ARG A 315 -12.31 2.83 -20.40
C ARG A 315 -13.32 3.57 -21.27
N ASP A 316 -12.86 4.39 -22.22
CA ASP A 316 -13.72 5.20 -23.10
C ASP A 316 -14.86 4.42 -23.77
N LYS A 317 -14.66 3.10 -24.03
CA LYS A 317 -15.68 2.17 -24.52
C LYS A 317 -15.47 0.76 -23.93
N PRO A 318 -16.14 0.39 -22.83
CA PRO A 318 -16.05 -0.97 -22.32
C PRO A 318 -16.69 -1.95 -23.30
N GLN A 319 -15.96 -3.03 -23.63
CA GLN A 319 -16.49 -4.11 -24.46
C GLN A 319 -17.49 -4.95 -23.65
N PRO A 320 -18.48 -5.63 -24.28
CA PRO A 320 -19.43 -6.48 -23.57
C PRO A 320 -18.77 -7.56 -22.69
N ALA A 321 -17.63 -8.10 -23.14
CA ALA A 321 -16.83 -9.05 -22.36
C ALA A 321 -16.29 -8.44 -21.04
N HIS A 322 -15.86 -7.17 -21.06
CA HIS A 322 -15.37 -6.48 -19.86
C HIS A 322 -16.50 -6.23 -18.85
N ILE A 323 -17.70 -5.93 -19.35
CA ILE A 323 -18.88 -5.70 -18.50
C ILE A 323 -19.31 -7.01 -17.84
N GLN A 324 -19.35 -8.12 -18.60
CA GLN A 324 -19.65 -9.45 -18.05
C GLN A 324 -18.61 -9.90 -17.01
N GLU A 325 -17.32 -9.67 -17.28
CA GLU A 325 -16.23 -9.93 -16.33
C GLU A 325 -16.43 -9.11 -15.04
N SER A 326 -16.79 -7.82 -15.18
CA SER A 326 -17.04 -6.94 -14.05
C SER A 326 -18.20 -7.43 -13.18
N HIS A 327 -19.34 -7.82 -13.77
CA HIS A 327 -20.46 -8.40 -13.01
C HIS A 327 -20.05 -9.66 -12.25
N ARG A 328 -19.27 -10.54 -12.88
CA ARG A 328 -18.81 -11.78 -12.25
C ARG A 328 -17.92 -11.49 -11.04
N MET A 329 -17.00 -10.53 -11.15
CA MET A 329 -16.14 -10.10 -10.04
C MET A 329 -16.94 -9.41 -8.93
N LEU A 330 -17.87 -8.52 -9.26
CA LEU A 330 -18.70 -7.82 -8.30
C LEU A 330 -19.64 -8.76 -7.54
N ALA A 331 -20.15 -9.83 -8.19
CA ALA A 331 -20.93 -10.86 -7.52
C ALA A 331 -20.07 -11.67 -6.53
N LEU A 332 -18.81 -11.97 -6.87
CA LEU A 332 -17.90 -12.67 -5.98
C LEU A 332 -17.59 -11.82 -4.72
N VAL A 333 -17.21 -10.56 -4.92
CA VAL A 333 -16.86 -9.64 -3.82
C VAL A 333 -18.05 -9.49 -2.87
N ALA A 334 -19.25 -9.20 -3.40
CA ALA A 334 -20.47 -9.06 -2.61
C ALA A 334 -20.81 -10.29 -1.75
N ASN A 335 -20.68 -11.48 -2.33
CA ASN A 335 -21.04 -12.74 -1.65
C ASN A 335 -20.05 -13.10 -0.53
N GLN A 336 -18.77 -12.80 -0.71
CA GLN A 336 -17.72 -13.18 0.25
C GLN A 336 -17.38 -12.06 1.26
N ARG A 337 -17.61 -10.80 0.88
CA ARG A 337 -17.28 -9.60 1.64
C ARG A 337 -18.46 -8.63 1.65
N PRO A 338 -19.48 -8.88 2.50
CA PRO A 338 -20.62 -7.97 2.64
C PRO A 338 -20.22 -6.55 3.05
N ASP A 339 -19.06 -6.38 3.69
CA ASP A 339 -18.47 -5.10 4.06
C ASP A 339 -18.11 -4.21 2.86
N LEU A 340 -17.87 -4.81 1.68
CA LEU A 340 -17.55 -4.10 0.44
C LEU A 340 -18.77 -3.88 -0.46
N GLU A 341 -19.97 -4.27 -0.02
CA GLU A 341 -21.18 -4.16 -0.83
C GLU A 341 -21.47 -2.74 -1.33
N PRO A 342 -21.27 -1.65 -0.56
CA PRO A 342 -21.47 -0.29 -1.07
C PRO A 342 -20.60 0.02 -2.31
N ALA A 343 -19.34 -0.42 -2.29
CA ALA A 343 -18.45 -0.26 -3.45
C ALA A 343 -18.95 -1.13 -4.63
N CYS A 344 -19.45 -2.33 -4.36
CA CYS A 344 -20.04 -3.18 -5.39
C CYS A 344 -21.29 -2.57 -6.02
N GLN A 345 -22.17 -1.95 -5.23
CA GLN A 345 -23.38 -1.27 -5.71
C GLN A 345 -23.03 -0.12 -6.65
N TYR A 346 -22.05 0.71 -6.29
CA TYR A 346 -21.56 1.79 -7.16
C TYR A 346 -21.09 1.25 -8.52
N TRP A 347 -20.19 0.26 -8.53
CA TRP A 347 -19.66 -0.30 -9.77
C TRP A 347 -20.69 -1.06 -10.59
N ARG A 348 -21.68 -1.71 -9.95
CA ARG A 348 -22.84 -2.29 -10.65
C ARG A 348 -23.68 -1.20 -11.32
N ALA A 349 -23.90 -0.07 -10.65
CA ALA A 349 -24.62 1.05 -11.24
C ALA A 349 -23.90 1.55 -12.50
N VAL A 350 -22.58 1.77 -12.45
CA VAL A 350 -21.76 2.14 -13.61
C VAL A 350 -21.85 1.10 -14.74
N ALA A 351 -21.72 -0.19 -14.41
CA ALA A 351 -21.83 -1.27 -15.40
C ALA A 351 -23.19 -1.29 -16.09
N PHE A 352 -24.30 -1.17 -15.34
CA PHE A 352 -25.65 -1.12 -15.90
C PHE A 352 -25.91 0.16 -16.71
N THR A 353 -25.26 1.28 -16.38
CA THR A 353 -25.29 2.49 -17.21
C THR A 353 -24.67 2.25 -18.58
N HIS A 354 -23.53 1.55 -18.65
CA HIS A 354 -22.91 1.17 -19.94
C HIS A 354 -23.80 0.20 -20.75
N GLU A 355 -24.55 -0.68 -20.08
CA GLU A 355 -25.53 -1.58 -20.70
C GLU A 355 -26.84 -0.88 -21.12
N LYS A 356 -27.02 0.40 -20.78
CA LYS A 356 -28.28 1.15 -20.92
C LYS A 356 -29.46 0.55 -20.14
N ASN A 357 -29.17 -0.23 -19.10
CA ASN A 357 -30.18 -0.75 -18.18
C ASN A 357 -30.38 0.21 -17.00
N PHE A 358 -31.06 1.32 -17.28
CA PHE A 358 -31.19 2.42 -16.32
C PHE A 358 -32.02 2.05 -15.09
N ASP A 359 -32.93 1.08 -15.18
CA ASP A 359 -33.74 0.62 -14.04
C ASP A 359 -32.86 -0.05 -12.97
N ARG A 360 -31.99 -0.98 -13.40
CA ARG A 360 -31.06 -1.65 -12.49
C ARG A 360 -29.95 -0.72 -12.01
N ALA A 361 -29.47 0.17 -12.88
CA ALA A 361 -28.49 1.18 -12.49
C ALA A 361 -29.05 2.09 -11.38
N ALA A 362 -30.28 2.58 -11.56
CA ALA A 362 -30.96 3.41 -10.59
C ALA A 362 -31.18 2.67 -9.26
N ALA A 363 -31.63 1.40 -9.29
CA ALA A 363 -31.85 0.63 -8.06
C ALA A 363 -30.57 0.42 -7.24
N ASN A 364 -29.43 0.12 -7.89
CA ASN A 364 -28.16 -0.04 -7.19
C ASN A 364 -27.65 1.29 -6.61
N LEU A 365 -27.78 2.38 -7.37
CA LEU A 365 -27.34 3.70 -6.93
C LEU A 365 -28.23 4.25 -5.80
N ASP A 366 -29.54 4.04 -5.90
CA ASP A 366 -30.51 4.40 -4.86
C ASP A 366 -30.23 3.63 -3.56
N SER A 367 -29.96 2.32 -3.63
CA SER A 367 -29.55 1.53 -2.46
C SER A 367 -28.28 2.08 -1.78
N LEU A 368 -27.26 2.45 -2.57
CA LEU A 368 -26.00 2.99 -2.05
C LEU A 368 -26.20 4.35 -1.35
N LEU A 369 -26.97 5.25 -1.97
CA LEU A 369 -27.18 6.60 -1.46
C LEU A 369 -28.21 6.64 -0.32
N ARG A 370 -29.13 5.66 -0.27
CA ARG A 370 -30.11 5.52 0.81
C ARG A 370 -29.50 4.97 2.09
N ASP A 371 -28.52 4.10 1.98
CA ASP A 371 -27.77 3.62 3.12
C ASP A 371 -27.03 4.80 3.80
N LEU A 372 -27.23 4.96 5.10
CA LEU A 372 -26.60 6.01 5.92
C LEU A 372 -25.45 5.46 6.78
N ASP A 373 -25.16 4.16 6.69
CA ASP A 373 -24.10 3.54 7.46
C ASP A 373 -22.73 4.02 6.96
N ASP A 374 -21.96 4.62 7.86
CA ASP A 374 -20.69 5.25 7.54
C ASP A 374 -19.53 4.24 7.52
N THR A 375 -19.55 3.37 6.51
CA THR A 375 -18.51 2.35 6.31
C THR A 375 -17.36 2.88 5.44
N PRO A 376 -16.12 2.42 5.64
CA PRO A 376 -14.98 2.80 4.78
C PRO A 376 -15.23 2.51 3.30
N ALA A 377 -15.90 1.39 2.99
CA ALA A 377 -16.26 1.03 1.63
C ALA A 377 -17.22 2.05 1.02
N ARG A 378 -18.26 2.47 1.74
CA ARG A 378 -19.18 3.53 1.30
C ARG A 378 -18.42 4.84 1.08
N ARG A 379 -17.63 5.30 2.05
CA ARG A 379 -16.87 6.57 1.94
C ARG A 379 -16.04 6.65 0.66
N SER A 380 -15.43 5.54 0.23
CA SER A 380 -14.60 5.51 -0.99
C SER A 380 -15.37 5.77 -2.29
N VAL A 381 -16.66 5.46 -2.34
CA VAL A 381 -17.51 5.61 -3.54
C VAL A 381 -18.63 6.64 -3.38
N HIS A 382 -18.83 7.19 -2.18
CA HIS A 382 -19.97 8.05 -1.83
C HIS A 382 -20.03 9.33 -2.66
N PHE A 383 -18.91 10.06 -2.76
CA PHE A 383 -18.79 11.25 -3.61
C PHE A 383 -19.04 10.91 -5.09
N ALA A 384 -18.41 9.83 -5.58
CA ALA A 384 -18.56 9.41 -6.98
C ALA A 384 -19.99 8.96 -7.30
N GLY A 385 -20.69 8.36 -6.32
CA GLY A 385 -22.11 8.01 -6.40
C GLY A 385 -23.00 9.24 -6.56
N TRP A 386 -22.83 10.26 -5.72
CA TRP A 386 -23.55 11.53 -5.86
C TRP A 386 -23.22 12.26 -7.16
N GLN A 387 -21.96 12.24 -7.59
CA GLN A 387 -21.56 12.81 -8.87
C GLN A 387 -22.24 12.12 -10.07
N LEU A 388 -22.32 10.78 -10.03
CA LEU A 388 -23.03 9.99 -11.03
C LEU A 388 -24.54 10.28 -11.01
N ALA A 389 -25.12 10.40 -9.82
CA ALA A 389 -26.53 10.68 -9.63
C ALA A 389 -26.92 12.10 -10.04
N VAL A 390 -26.05 13.11 -9.95
CA VAL A 390 -26.45 14.52 -10.12
C VAL A 390 -25.90 15.17 -11.39
N PHE A 391 -24.69 14.80 -11.83
CA PHE A 391 -24.00 15.47 -12.95
C PHE A 391 -23.71 14.58 -14.15
N LEU A 392 -23.18 13.37 -13.94
CA LEU A 392 -22.56 12.62 -15.03
C LEU A 392 -23.57 12.00 -16.00
N HIS A 393 -24.79 11.68 -15.55
CA HIS A 393 -25.77 10.99 -16.39
C HIS A 393 -27.21 11.53 -16.26
N PRO A 394 -27.85 11.98 -17.35
CA PRO A 394 -29.17 12.63 -17.30
C PRO A 394 -30.29 11.71 -16.80
N GLU A 395 -30.27 10.42 -17.18
CA GLU A 395 -31.30 9.48 -16.68
C GLU A 395 -31.16 9.18 -15.19
N LEU A 396 -29.93 9.12 -14.66
CA LEU A 396 -29.72 8.86 -13.23
C LEU A 396 -30.05 10.10 -12.40
N LYS A 397 -29.80 11.29 -12.96
CA LYS A 397 -30.29 12.55 -12.41
C LYS A 397 -31.80 12.56 -12.23
N ARG A 398 -32.54 12.25 -13.28
CA ARG A 398 -34.01 12.23 -13.23
C ARG A 398 -34.56 11.15 -12.29
N ARG A 399 -33.93 9.98 -12.25
CA ARG A 399 -34.47 8.79 -11.54
C ARG A 399 -34.04 8.67 -10.09
N VAL A 400 -32.85 9.16 -9.74
CA VAL A 400 -32.22 8.97 -8.43
C VAL A 400 -31.82 10.31 -7.82
N GLY A 401 -31.02 11.12 -8.53
CA GLY A 401 -30.47 12.36 -7.99
C GLY A 401 -31.53 13.37 -7.55
N GLU A 402 -32.42 13.77 -8.47
CA GLU A 402 -33.48 14.76 -8.19
C GLU A 402 -34.48 14.26 -7.12
N PRO A 403 -35.02 13.03 -7.18
CA PRO A 403 -35.92 12.53 -6.14
C PRO A 403 -35.25 12.44 -4.76
N LEU A 404 -34.01 11.94 -4.68
CA LEU A 404 -33.33 11.79 -3.39
C LEU A 404 -33.00 13.15 -2.77
N LEU A 405 -32.63 14.17 -3.55
CA LEU A 405 -32.32 15.50 -3.02
C LEU A 405 -33.54 16.24 -2.45
N GLN A 406 -34.76 15.77 -2.72
CA GLN A 406 -36.00 16.27 -2.12
C GLN A 406 -36.36 15.56 -0.82
N GLU A 407 -35.73 14.41 -0.53
CA GLU A 407 -35.93 13.71 0.74
C GLU A 407 -35.15 14.40 1.88
N PRO A 408 -35.70 14.38 3.12
CA PRO A 408 -34.99 14.91 4.28
C PRO A 408 -33.65 14.18 4.47
N ASP A 409 -32.67 14.88 5.02
CA ASP A 409 -31.30 14.42 5.33
C ASP A 409 -30.40 14.06 4.12
N ARG A 410 -30.96 13.78 2.94
CA ARG A 410 -30.18 13.36 1.75
C ARG A 410 -29.29 14.44 1.18
N ARG A 411 -29.78 15.68 1.14
CA ARG A 411 -28.97 16.83 0.72
C ARG A 411 -27.76 17.01 1.65
N LEU A 412 -27.94 16.78 2.95
CA LEU A 412 -26.87 16.91 3.93
C LEU A 412 -25.87 15.75 3.85
N ASP A 413 -26.32 14.53 3.58
CA ASP A 413 -25.44 13.40 3.25
C ASP A 413 -24.61 13.67 1.99
N ALA A 414 -25.22 14.26 0.95
CA ALA A 414 -24.51 14.69 -0.25
C ALA A 414 -23.47 15.78 0.04
N ILE A 415 -23.82 16.77 0.88
CA ILE A 415 -22.90 17.81 1.32
C ILE A 415 -21.72 17.18 2.07
N ALA A 416 -21.98 16.29 3.02
CA ALA A 416 -20.92 15.60 3.77
C ALA A 416 -19.95 14.84 2.85
N ALA A 417 -20.46 14.18 1.80
CA ALA A 417 -19.62 13.51 0.80
C ALA A 417 -18.67 14.49 0.08
N VAL A 418 -19.17 15.67 -0.27
CA VAL A 418 -18.41 16.73 -0.96
C VAL A 418 -17.38 17.36 -0.03
N GLU A 419 -17.75 17.67 1.21
CA GLU A 419 -16.85 18.32 2.17
C GLU A 419 -15.69 17.39 2.55
N ARG A 420 -15.95 16.09 2.73
CA ARG A 420 -14.87 15.09 2.90
C ARG A 420 -13.93 15.06 1.70
N ARG A 421 -14.48 15.13 0.48
CA ARG A 421 -13.67 15.16 -0.74
C ARG A 421 -12.81 16.41 -0.83
N LEU A 422 -13.36 17.58 -0.46
CA LEU A 422 -12.62 18.84 -0.44
C LEU A 422 -11.58 18.89 0.69
N ALA A 423 -11.80 18.20 1.80
CA ALA A 423 -10.80 18.04 2.86
C ALA A 423 -9.60 17.19 2.38
N GLU A 424 -9.82 16.16 1.56
CA GLU A 424 -8.76 15.37 0.93
C GLU A 424 -8.07 16.11 -0.23
N LYS A 425 -8.86 16.84 -1.04
CA LYS A 425 -8.41 17.54 -2.25
C LYS A 425 -9.11 18.90 -2.37
N ALA A 426 -8.47 19.94 -1.83
CA ALA A 426 -9.02 21.29 -1.79
C ALA A 426 -9.31 21.90 -3.17
N ASP A 427 -8.52 21.53 -4.20
CA ASP A 427 -8.58 22.09 -5.55
C ASP A 427 -9.46 21.26 -6.53
N ASP A 428 -10.30 20.35 -6.03
CA ASP A 428 -11.17 19.52 -6.88
C ASP A 428 -12.34 20.35 -7.47
N ALA A 429 -12.23 20.76 -8.73
CA ALA A 429 -13.21 21.59 -9.41
C ALA A 429 -14.61 20.97 -9.46
N GLN A 430 -14.71 19.65 -9.65
CA GLN A 430 -16.00 18.94 -9.72
C GLN A 430 -16.68 18.91 -8.35
N ALA A 431 -15.91 18.76 -7.28
CA ALA A 431 -16.42 18.84 -5.92
C ALA A 431 -16.94 20.24 -5.59
N TRP A 432 -16.25 21.29 -6.02
CA TRP A 432 -16.72 22.68 -5.87
C TRP A 432 -18.02 22.98 -6.64
N GLU A 433 -18.17 22.45 -7.85
CA GLU A 433 -19.42 22.58 -8.60
C GLU A 433 -20.60 21.91 -7.88
N LEU A 434 -20.38 20.70 -7.35
CA LEU A 434 -21.41 19.99 -6.56
C LEU A 434 -21.73 20.72 -5.25
N LYS A 435 -20.70 21.26 -4.56
CA LYS A 435 -20.88 22.09 -3.36
C LYS A 435 -21.82 23.26 -3.63
N ARG A 436 -21.57 24.03 -4.70
CA ARG A 436 -22.40 25.21 -5.05
C ARG A 436 -23.87 24.83 -5.30
N LEU A 437 -24.10 23.75 -6.06
CA LEU A 437 -25.45 23.28 -6.35
C LEU A 437 -26.18 22.85 -5.07
N LEU A 438 -25.54 22.01 -4.24
CA LEU A 438 -26.16 21.45 -3.05
C LEU A 438 -26.51 22.53 -2.02
N TYR A 439 -25.59 23.48 -1.78
CA TYR A 439 -25.83 24.58 -0.85
C TYR A 439 -26.87 25.58 -1.38
N SER A 440 -26.97 25.81 -2.70
CA SER A 440 -27.89 26.81 -3.26
C SER A 440 -29.37 26.57 -2.93
N GLU A 441 -29.78 25.31 -2.78
CA GLU A 441 -31.17 24.93 -2.44
C GLU A 441 -31.30 24.40 -1.00
N LEU A 442 -30.26 24.55 -0.16
CA LEU A 442 -30.30 24.12 1.24
C LEU A 442 -31.24 25.00 2.06
N THR A 443 -32.18 24.42 2.81
CA THR A 443 -33.10 25.20 3.65
C THR A 443 -32.77 25.10 5.13
N GLU A 444 -33.26 26.07 5.92
CA GLU A 444 -33.13 26.03 7.37
C GLU A 444 -33.83 24.79 7.96
N ALA A 445 -34.94 24.36 7.36
CA ALA A 445 -35.69 23.18 7.77
C ALA A 445 -34.86 21.90 7.62
N ASP A 446 -34.10 21.75 6.53
CA ASP A 446 -33.22 20.60 6.31
C ASP A 446 -32.18 20.49 7.43
N VAL A 447 -31.56 21.61 7.81
CA VAL A 447 -30.56 21.66 8.88
C VAL A 447 -31.20 21.41 10.26
N GLN A 448 -32.44 21.88 10.48
CA GLN A 448 -33.19 21.59 11.71
C GLN A 448 -33.49 20.10 11.84
N ALA A 449 -33.97 19.47 10.76
CA ALA A 449 -34.31 18.05 10.74
C ALA A 449 -33.09 17.19 11.07
N ALA A 450 -31.94 17.47 10.46
CA ALA A 450 -30.70 16.75 10.75
C ALA A 450 -30.19 16.97 12.17
N ALA A 451 -30.28 18.20 12.70
CA ALA A 451 -29.86 18.50 14.07
C ALA A 451 -30.72 17.80 15.14
N ALA A 452 -31.99 17.48 14.82
CA ALA A 452 -32.92 16.80 15.73
C ALA A 452 -32.89 15.26 15.61
N GLY A 453 -32.22 14.72 14.59
CA GLY A 453 -32.21 13.28 14.28
C GLY A 453 -31.26 12.46 15.19
N PRO A 454 -31.64 11.24 15.62
CA PRO A 454 -30.84 10.40 16.50
C PRO A 454 -29.80 9.51 15.78
N LYS A 455 -29.52 9.73 14.48
CA LYS A 455 -28.74 8.78 13.66
C LYS A 455 -27.31 9.24 13.34
N PRO A 456 -26.33 8.32 13.29
CA PRO A 456 -24.91 8.64 13.04
C PRO A 456 -24.59 9.22 11.64
N GLY A 457 -25.55 9.22 10.71
CA GLY A 457 -25.40 9.80 9.36
C GLY A 457 -25.95 11.22 9.19
N GLY A 458 -26.61 11.78 10.21
CA GLY A 458 -27.14 13.16 10.25
C GLY A 458 -26.24 14.13 11.02
N SER A 459 -24.99 13.75 11.24
CA SER A 459 -24.04 14.58 11.97
C SER A 459 -23.60 15.76 11.10
N LEU A 460 -23.88 16.99 11.55
CA LEU A 460 -23.35 18.22 10.96
C LEU A 460 -21.81 18.36 11.18
N THR A 461 -21.09 17.27 11.47
CA THR A 461 -19.65 17.24 11.69
C THR A 461 -18.85 17.66 10.47
N ASP A 462 -19.29 17.24 9.29
CA ASP A 462 -18.62 17.55 8.02
C ASP A 462 -19.22 18.78 7.34
N PHE A 463 -20.16 19.48 7.98
CA PHE A 463 -20.89 20.60 7.38
C PHE A 463 -20.12 21.93 7.50
N ASP A 464 -20.00 22.66 6.39
CA ASP A 464 -19.26 23.94 6.34
C ASP A 464 -20.18 25.14 6.64
N PHE A 465 -20.31 25.45 7.92
CA PHE A 465 -21.03 26.63 8.39
C PHE A 465 -20.39 27.95 7.94
N GLY A 466 -19.07 27.95 7.68
CA GLY A 466 -18.36 29.12 7.17
C GLY A 466 -18.76 29.44 5.73
N TYR A 467 -19.00 28.42 4.91
CA TYR A 467 -19.51 28.63 3.55
C TYR A 467 -20.93 29.20 3.56
N CYS A 468 -21.81 28.76 4.48
CA CYS A 468 -23.12 29.39 4.68
C CYS A 468 -22.99 30.87 5.07
N GLN A 469 -22.03 31.23 5.92
CA GLN A 469 -21.77 32.63 6.26
C GLN A 469 -21.42 33.45 5.01
N GLN A 470 -20.51 32.94 4.16
CA GLN A 470 -20.11 33.62 2.92
C GLN A 470 -21.28 33.82 1.96
N LEU A 471 -22.09 32.77 1.76
CA LEU A 471 -23.31 32.85 0.93
C LEU A 471 -24.33 33.85 1.50
N GLY A 472 -24.50 33.86 2.83
CA GLY A 472 -25.38 34.80 3.52
C GLY A 472 -24.97 36.25 3.30
N LEU A 473 -23.70 36.56 3.52
CA LEU A 473 -23.13 37.91 3.32
C LEU A 473 -23.22 38.36 1.85
N ALA A 474 -22.98 37.45 0.89
CA ALA A 474 -23.05 37.78 -0.53
C ALA A 474 -24.48 38.12 -1.00
N LEU A 475 -25.51 37.54 -0.38
CA LEU A 475 -26.92 37.73 -0.77
C LEU A 475 -27.64 38.84 0.01
N LEU A 476 -27.10 39.27 1.15
CA LEU A 476 -27.72 40.26 2.03
C LEU A 476 -28.01 41.61 1.36
N ASP A 477 -27.10 42.08 0.52
CA ASP A 477 -27.26 43.36 -0.19
C ASP A 477 -28.05 43.22 -1.51
N ASN A 478 -28.45 42.01 -1.91
CA ASN A 478 -29.24 41.78 -3.11
C ASN A 478 -30.74 41.97 -2.83
N PRO A 479 -31.42 42.97 -3.44
CA PRO A 479 -32.82 43.28 -3.15
C PRO A 479 -33.80 42.14 -3.43
N GLN A 480 -33.45 41.20 -4.33
CA GLN A 480 -34.32 40.07 -4.69
C GLN A 480 -34.08 38.83 -3.83
N HIS A 481 -32.91 38.73 -3.18
CA HIS A 481 -32.47 37.50 -2.51
C HIS A 481 -32.01 37.71 -1.06
N TRP A 482 -32.18 38.92 -0.50
CA TRP A 482 -31.79 39.22 0.89
C TRP A 482 -32.40 38.27 1.92
N ARG A 483 -33.66 37.85 1.73
CA ARG A 483 -34.32 36.86 2.62
C ARG A 483 -33.59 35.51 2.64
N ARG A 484 -33.07 35.10 1.49
CA ARG A 484 -32.24 33.89 1.36
C ARG A 484 -30.89 34.07 2.02
N GLY A 485 -30.30 35.28 1.91
CA GLY A 485 -29.10 35.66 2.65
C GLY A 485 -29.30 35.56 4.17
N CYS A 486 -30.44 36.05 4.68
CA CYS A 486 -30.79 35.92 6.10
C CYS A 486 -30.94 34.47 6.55
N GLU A 487 -31.50 33.60 5.71
CA GLU A 487 -31.63 32.17 6.01
C GLU A 487 -30.27 31.48 6.16
N TYR A 488 -29.33 31.73 5.23
CA TYR A 488 -27.98 31.18 5.34
C TYR A 488 -27.23 31.68 6.58
N LEU A 489 -27.41 32.94 6.96
CA LEU A 489 -26.83 33.47 8.21
C LEU A 489 -27.41 32.81 9.46
N ARG A 490 -28.71 32.47 9.47
CA ARG A 490 -29.31 31.68 10.56
C ARG A 490 -28.73 30.28 10.63
N ILE A 491 -28.53 29.63 9.48
CA ILE A 491 -27.85 28.33 9.41
C ILE A 491 -26.43 28.43 9.96
N ALA A 492 -25.65 29.43 9.51
CA ALA A 492 -24.28 29.66 9.98
C ALA A 492 -24.20 29.91 11.49
N GLY A 493 -25.14 30.68 12.06
CA GLY A 493 -25.19 30.98 13.49
C GLY A 493 -25.38 29.77 14.40
N ARG A 494 -25.89 28.64 13.87
CA ARG A 494 -25.99 27.41 14.65
C ARG A 494 -24.66 26.70 14.85
N GLY A 495 -23.83 26.66 13.82
CA GLY A 495 -22.50 26.06 13.90
C GLY A 495 -21.42 27.00 14.45
N LEU A 496 -21.66 28.31 14.39
CA LEU A 496 -20.74 29.36 14.84
C LEU A 496 -21.38 30.20 15.96
N PRO A 497 -21.58 29.64 17.17
CA PRO A 497 -22.34 30.29 18.24
C PRO A 497 -21.72 31.62 18.71
N THR A 498 -20.39 31.76 18.64
CA THR A 498 -19.68 33.00 19.00
C THR A 498 -19.94 34.15 18.02
N LEU A 499 -20.33 33.86 16.78
CA LEU A 499 -20.63 34.84 15.75
C LEU A 499 -22.15 35.01 15.53
N ALA A 500 -22.96 34.14 16.13
CA ALA A 500 -24.42 34.11 15.95
C ALA A 500 -25.09 35.44 16.30
N ALA A 501 -24.66 36.10 17.38
CA ALA A 501 -25.19 37.42 17.76
C ALA A 501 -24.95 38.47 16.66
N GLY A 502 -23.74 38.51 16.09
CA GLY A 502 -23.41 39.38 14.96
C GLY A 502 -24.24 39.07 13.71
N PHE A 503 -24.47 37.79 13.42
CA PHE A 503 -25.33 37.38 12.29
C PHE A 503 -26.77 37.87 12.45
N TYR A 504 -27.37 37.74 13.65
CA TYR A 504 -28.72 38.25 13.90
C TYR A 504 -28.80 39.78 13.83
N LEU A 505 -27.75 40.50 14.23
CA LEU A 505 -27.66 41.95 14.04
C LEU A 505 -27.65 42.34 12.56
N LEU A 506 -26.89 41.64 11.73
CA LEU A 506 -26.86 41.85 10.27
C LEU A 506 -28.22 41.54 9.62
N ILE A 507 -28.87 40.45 10.03
CA ILE A 507 -30.22 40.11 9.59
C ILE A 507 -31.20 41.23 9.96
N ALA A 508 -31.15 41.74 11.20
CA ALA A 508 -32.03 42.82 11.63
C ALA A 508 -31.80 44.12 10.83
N GLN A 509 -30.56 44.46 10.51
CA GLN A 509 -30.23 45.59 9.63
C GLN A 509 -30.77 45.40 8.21
N ALA A 510 -30.77 44.16 7.68
CA ALA A 510 -31.38 43.87 6.38
C ALA A 510 -32.90 44.07 6.41
N HIS A 511 -33.58 43.61 7.47
CA HIS A 511 -35.01 43.86 7.67
C HIS A 511 -35.32 45.36 7.77
N GLU A 512 -34.47 46.14 8.47
CA GLU A 512 -34.57 47.59 8.54
C GLU A 512 -34.44 48.27 7.16
N LYS A 513 -33.42 47.89 6.37
CA LYS A 513 -33.22 48.39 4.99
C LYS A 513 -34.45 48.15 4.10
N HIS A 514 -35.20 47.07 4.34
CA HIS A 514 -36.38 46.69 3.58
C HIS A 514 -37.72 47.09 4.23
N ASN A 515 -37.71 47.98 5.23
CA ASN A 515 -38.89 48.48 5.96
C ASN A 515 -39.72 47.42 6.70
N ASP A 516 -39.13 46.26 7.03
CA ASP A 516 -39.77 45.22 7.84
C ASP A 516 -39.43 45.41 9.33
N ARG A 517 -40.23 46.26 9.98
CA ARG A 517 -40.03 46.59 11.40
C ARG A 517 -40.24 45.40 12.33
N GLU A 518 -41.18 44.50 12.02
CA GLU A 518 -41.46 43.35 12.88
C GLU A 518 -40.30 42.35 12.85
N GLY A 519 -39.80 42.03 11.65
CA GLY A 519 -38.62 41.18 11.48
C GLY A 519 -37.35 41.77 12.08
N GLN A 520 -37.18 43.10 12.05
CA GLN A 520 -36.05 43.78 12.71
C GLN A 520 -36.04 43.49 14.23
N TRP A 521 -37.18 43.69 14.91
CA TRP A 521 -37.26 43.52 16.37
C TRP A 521 -37.13 42.06 16.80
N ASP A 522 -37.72 41.12 16.04
CA ASP A 522 -37.56 39.69 16.34
C ASP A 522 -36.08 39.27 16.29
N ASN A 523 -35.35 39.71 15.26
CA ASN A 523 -33.93 39.38 15.13
C ASN A 523 -33.05 40.09 16.18
N TYR A 524 -33.42 41.28 16.66
CA TYR A 524 -32.73 41.89 17.81
C TYR A 524 -32.93 41.08 19.10
N HIS A 525 -34.13 40.56 19.35
CA HIS A 525 -34.36 39.64 20.47
C HIS A 525 -33.52 38.35 20.34
N ARG A 526 -33.46 37.77 19.13
CA ARG A 526 -32.60 36.59 18.85
C ARG A 526 -31.12 36.89 19.03
N ALA A 527 -30.66 38.09 18.63
CA ALA A 527 -29.27 38.52 18.84
C ALA A 527 -28.91 38.58 20.34
N MET A 528 -29.81 39.09 21.18
CA MET A 528 -29.64 39.10 22.64
C MET A 528 -29.58 37.68 23.22
N GLN A 529 -30.49 36.79 22.79
CA GLN A 529 -30.49 35.38 23.22
C GLN A 529 -29.21 34.64 22.81
N ALA A 530 -28.77 34.82 21.57
CA ALA A 530 -27.54 34.23 21.05
C ALA A 530 -26.30 34.76 21.79
N GLY A 531 -26.22 36.07 22.05
CA GLY A 531 -25.14 36.68 22.81
C GLY A 531 -25.07 36.17 24.26
N ARG A 532 -26.23 35.90 24.87
CA ARG A 532 -26.31 35.28 26.20
C ARG A 532 -25.80 33.84 26.19
N ALA A 533 -26.20 33.05 25.19
CA ALA A 533 -25.79 31.66 25.07
C ALA A 533 -24.28 31.51 24.82
N ALA A 534 -23.68 32.40 24.03
CA ALA A 534 -22.24 32.40 23.74
C ALA A 534 -21.37 33.01 24.87
N GLY A 535 -21.98 33.85 25.71
CA GLY A 535 -21.30 34.67 26.73
C GLY A 535 -20.72 35.95 26.13
N VAL A 536 -21.14 37.10 26.66
CA VAL A 536 -20.83 38.45 26.13
C VAL A 536 -19.31 38.71 26.00
N ALA A 537 -18.51 38.15 26.91
CA ALA A 537 -17.05 38.29 26.89
C ALA A 537 -16.38 37.60 25.68
N ASN A 538 -17.01 36.56 25.12
CA ASN A 538 -16.49 35.77 24.00
C ASN A 538 -16.87 36.35 22.63
N LEU A 539 -17.70 37.39 22.60
CA LEU A 539 -18.11 38.05 21.37
C LEU A 539 -17.00 38.98 20.83
N PRO A 540 -16.87 39.12 19.50
CA PRO A 540 -16.02 40.15 18.90
C PRO A 540 -16.33 41.55 19.45
N GLU A 541 -15.32 42.40 19.59
CA GLU A 541 -15.47 43.72 20.25
C GLU A 541 -16.51 44.60 19.53
N GLN A 542 -16.53 44.56 18.20
CA GLN A 542 -17.49 45.30 17.38
C GLN A 542 -18.92 44.82 17.63
N ASP A 543 -19.15 43.51 17.59
CA ASP A 543 -20.48 42.91 17.81
C ASP A 543 -20.98 43.19 19.23
N ARG A 544 -20.08 43.20 20.21
CA ARG A 544 -20.39 43.52 21.61
C ARG A 544 -20.92 44.95 21.77
N LYS A 545 -20.24 45.93 21.16
CA LYS A 545 -20.68 47.34 21.19
C LYS A 545 -22.03 47.53 20.51
N GLN A 546 -22.23 46.88 19.36
CA GLN A 546 -23.49 46.93 18.63
C GLN A 546 -24.62 46.25 19.43
N LEU A 547 -24.36 45.07 20.00
CA LEU A 547 -25.33 44.34 20.82
C LEU A 547 -25.74 45.14 22.05
N ALA A 548 -24.80 45.78 22.76
CA ALA A 548 -25.12 46.64 23.90
C ALA A 548 -26.04 47.81 23.52
N THR A 549 -25.81 48.41 22.34
CA THR A 549 -26.67 49.48 21.81
C THR A 549 -28.08 48.97 21.51
N VAL A 550 -28.19 47.81 20.86
CA VAL A 550 -29.47 47.19 20.51
C VAL A 550 -30.24 46.75 21.76
N VAL A 551 -29.57 46.15 22.74
CA VAL A 551 -30.21 45.72 23.99
C VAL A 551 -30.77 46.91 24.78
N LYS A 552 -30.05 48.04 24.81
CA LYS A 552 -30.57 49.28 25.40
C LYS A 552 -31.85 49.74 24.69
N GLN A 553 -31.87 49.75 23.36
CA GLN A 553 -33.05 50.12 22.58
C GLN A 553 -34.23 49.16 22.80
N LEU A 554 -33.96 47.85 22.91
CA LEU A 554 -34.97 46.84 23.27
C LEU A 554 -35.59 47.15 24.64
N GLY A 555 -34.76 47.47 25.65
CA GLY A 555 -35.23 47.84 26.98
C GLY A 555 -36.10 49.10 26.98
N GLU A 556 -35.67 50.15 26.28
CA GLU A 556 -36.45 51.40 26.15
C GLU A 556 -37.79 51.20 25.42
N ARG A 557 -37.81 50.34 24.39
CA ARG A 557 -39.03 49.99 23.65
C ARG A 557 -40.00 49.18 24.51
N ALA A 558 -39.50 48.16 25.22
CA ALA A 558 -40.30 47.34 26.11
C ALA A 558 -40.93 48.18 27.24
N MET A 559 -40.19 49.16 27.77
CA MET A 559 -40.73 50.15 28.72
C MET A 559 -41.88 50.97 28.12
N LYS A 560 -41.72 51.49 26.90
CA LYS A 560 -42.78 52.25 26.20
C LYS A 560 -44.00 51.40 25.88
N ALA A 561 -43.83 50.10 25.66
CA ALA A 561 -44.89 49.13 25.41
C ALA A 561 -45.53 48.56 26.70
N ASN A 562 -45.14 49.05 27.88
CA ASN A 562 -45.57 48.57 29.20
C ASN A 562 -45.26 47.07 29.47
N GLN A 563 -44.25 46.53 28.80
CA GLN A 563 -43.74 45.16 28.98
C GLN A 563 -42.58 45.16 29.99
N ILE A 564 -42.90 45.35 31.26
CA ILE A 564 -41.93 45.63 32.33
C ILE A 564 -40.91 44.48 32.51
N GLU A 565 -41.33 43.22 32.39
CA GLU A 565 -40.44 42.06 32.53
C GLU A 565 -39.37 41.99 31.43
N ALA A 566 -39.77 42.19 30.17
CA ALA A 566 -38.86 42.21 29.04
C ALA A 566 -37.88 43.40 29.10
N ALA A 567 -38.34 44.55 29.59
CA ALA A 567 -37.49 45.72 29.82
C ALA A 567 -36.42 45.45 30.89
N LEU A 568 -36.82 44.85 32.02
CA LEU A 568 -35.90 44.48 33.09
C LEU A 568 -34.88 43.44 32.62
N GLU A 569 -35.29 42.47 31.81
CA GLU A 569 -34.38 41.47 31.25
C GLU A 569 -33.33 42.10 30.34
N ALA A 570 -33.74 43.00 29.44
CA ALA A 570 -32.81 43.71 28.56
C ALA A 570 -31.83 44.59 29.34
N PHE A 571 -32.30 45.36 30.33
CA PHE A 571 -31.40 46.20 31.13
C PHE A 571 -30.44 45.39 32.01
N LYS A 572 -30.88 44.24 32.55
CA LYS A 572 -29.98 43.32 33.27
C LYS A 572 -28.86 42.79 32.38
N PHE A 573 -29.18 42.42 31.14
CA PHE A 573 -28.18 42.00 30.16
C PHE A 573 -27.22 43.13 29.80
N TYR A 574 -27.70 44.37 29.65
CA TYR A 574 -26.86 45.53 29.35
C TYR A 574 -25.83 45.86 30.44
N THR A 575 -26.13 45.54 31.70
CA THR A 575 -25.23 45.79 32.84
C THR A 575 -24.17 44.72 33.07
N GLN A 576 -24.26 43.59 32.35
CA GLN A 576 -23.28 42.49 32.35
C GLN A 576 -22.24 42.72 31.25
#